data_AF-A0AAV5UMA7-F1
#
_entry.id   AF-A0AAV5UMA7-F1
#
_cell.length_a   1.000
_cell.length_b   1.000
_cell.length_c   1.000
_cell.angle_alpha   90.00
_cell.angle_beta   90.00
_cell.angle_gamma   90.00
#
_symmetry.space_group_name_H-M   'P 1'
#
loop_
_entity.id
_entity.type
_entity.pdbx_description
1 polymer ?
#
loop_
_entity_poly.entity_id
_entity_poly.type
_entity_poly.pdbx_seq_one_letter_code
_entity_poly.pdbx_strand_id
1 'polypeptide(L)' 'SYANLLTLFASYDVILIVLNYMLIPRAIAQPYVLAVVLEVHYGSPLLTCFHSVSFMVSYAILITHFIYRYWIVTQFR' A
#
# COMPACT_ATOMS: atom_id res chain seq x y z
N SER A 1 -10.42 -19.63 -2.07
CA SER A 1 -11.37 -19.29 -1.00
C SER A 1 -11.25 -17.81 -0.71
N TYR A 2 -12.37 -17.06 -0.71
CA TYR A 2 -12.39 -15.60 -0.47
C TYR A 2 -11.75 -15.21 0.88
N ALA A 3 -11.89 -16.06 1.88
CA ALA A 3 -11.27 -15.88 3.20
C ALA A 3 -9.74 -15.72 3.13
N ASN A 4 -9.05 -16.47 2.27
CA ASN A 4 -7.59 -16.42 2.15
C ASN A 4 -7.12 -15.07 1.57
N LEU A 5 -7.90 -14.49 0.67
CA LEU A 5 -7.62 -13.20 0.04
C LEU A 5 -7.80 -12.07 1.07
N LEU A 6 -8.82 -12.18 1.91
CA LEU A 6 -9.09 -11.24 3.00
C LEU A 6 -8.03 -11.30 4.10
N THR A 7 -7.57 -12.50 4.49
CA THR A 7 -6.49 -12.65 5.47
C THR A 7 -5.16 -12.13 4.93
N LEU A 8 -4.89 -12.34 3.63
CA LEU A 8 -3.67 -11.83 3.00
C LEU A 8 -3.68 -10.30 2.96
N PHE A 9 -4.81 -9.69 2.62
CA PHE A 9 -5.02 -8.24 2.70
C PHE A 9 -4.77 -7.71 4.13
N ALA A 10 -5.43 -8.28 5.13
CA ALA A 10 -5.26 -7.86 6.53
C ALA A 10 -3.81 -8.02 7.02
N SER A 11 -3.14 -9.10 6.65
CA SER A 11 -1.72 -9.32 7.01
C SER A 11 -0.79 -8.30 6.36
N TYR A 12 -1.08 -7.90 5.12
CA TYR A 12 -0.26 -6.96 4.37
C TYR A 12 -0.44 -5.53 4.91
N ASP A 13 -1.65 -5.14 5.30
CA ASP A 13 -1.92 -3.86 5.93
C ASP A 13 -1.17 -3.70 7.27
N VAL A 14 -1.08 -4.75 8.09
CA VAL A 14 -0.29 -4.72 9.33
C VAL A 14 1.19 -4.49 9.04
N ILE A 15 1.74 -5.15 8.03
CA ILE A 15 3.13 -4.94 7.60
C ILE A 15 3.35 -3.50 7.17
N LEU A 16 2.41 -2.92 6.41
CA LEU A 16 2.49 -1.54 5.96
C LEU A 16 2.41 -0.53 7.11
N ILE A 17 1.56 -0.76 8.11
CA ILE A 17 1.49 0.10 9.30
C ILE A 17 2.83 0.08 10.05
N VAL A 18 3.43 -1.10 10.23
CA VAL A 18 4.73 -1.25 10.89
C VAL A 18 5.83 -0.56 10.07
N LEU A 19 5.85 -0.76 8.76
CA LEU A 19 6.81 -0.15 7.85
C LEU A 19 6.69 1.38 7.88
N ASN A 20 5.46 1.91 7.85
CA ASN A 20 5.16 3.33 7.90
C ASN A 20 5.60 3.96 9.25
N TYR A 21 5.35 3.26 10.37
CA TYR A 21 5.80 3.69 11.69
C TYR A 21 7.32 3.76 11.79
N MET A 22 8.04 2.80 11.21
CA MET A 22 9.51 2.76 11.24
C MET A 22 10.15 3.85 10.36
N LEU A 23 9.48 4.26 9.29
CA LEU A 23 10.07 5.12 8.26
C LEU A 23 9.69 6.61 8.40
N ILE A 24 8.71 6.94 9.25
CA ILE A 24 8.21 8.31 9.52
C ILE A 24 8.18 9.16 8.23
N PRO A 25 7.38 8.78 7.23
CA PRO A 25 7.38 9.49 5.97
C PRO A 25 6.86 10.90 6.15
N ARG A 26 7.66 11.90 5.76
CA ARG A 26 7.18 13.26 5.59
C ARG A 26 6.71 13.45 4.16
N ALA A 27 5.42 13.71 4.02
CA ALA A 27 4.87 14.19 2.77
C ALA A 27 5.18 15.68 2.63
N ILE A 28 5.99 16.02 1.64
CA ILE A 28 6.21 17.40 1.21
C ILE A 28 5.25 17.65 0.06
N ALA A 29 4.17 18.36 0.34
CA ALA A 29 3.23 18.81 -0.68
C ALA A 29 3.69 20.19 -1.18
N GLN A 30 4.30 20.22 -2.36
CA GLN A 30 4.52 21.44 -3.14
C GLN A 30 3.38 21.61 -4.16
N PRO A 31 3.08 22.84 -4.60
CA PRO A 31 1.91 23.16 -5.43
C PRO A 31 1.75 22.34 -6.72
N TYR A 32 2.82 21.69 -7.21
CA TYR A 32 2.80 20.82 -8.39
C TYR A 32 3.40 19.44 -8.16
N VAL A 33 3.90 19.14 -6.95
CA VAL A 33 4.64 17.91 -6.65
C VAL A 33 4.28 17.41 -5.27
N LEU A 34 3.80 16.18 -5.19
CA LEU A 34 3.68 15.43 -3.95
C LEU A 34 4.93 14.55 -3.83
N ALA A 35 5.88 14.93 -2.99
CA ALA A 35 7.08 14.15 -2.72
C ALA A 35 6.97 13.52 -1.33
N VAL A 36 7.11 12.19 -1.24
CA VAL A 36 7.23 11.50 0.04
C VAL A 36 8.72 11.30 0.30
N VAL A 37 9.24 11.98 1.31
CA VAL A 37 10.64 11.86 1.73
C VAL A 37 10.66 11.22 3.11
N LEU A 38 11.45 10.15 3.27
CA LEU A 38 11.65 9.52 4.57
C LEU A 38 12.60 10.37 5.41
N GLU A 39 12.17 10.81 6.59
CA GLU A 39 13.03 11.45 7.59
C GLU A 39 13.81 10.39 8.36
N VAL A 40 14.73 9.70 7.69
CA VAL A 40 15.71 8.82 8.35
C VAL A 40 17.08 9.47 8.19
N HIS A 41 17.85 9.56 9.29
CA HIS A 41 19.22 10.13 9.31
C HIS A 41 20.17 9.49 8.26
N TYR A 42 19.80 8.30 7.76
CA TYR A 42 20.44 7.53 6.68
C TYR A 42 19.47 7.24 5.53
N GLY A 43 18.66 8.23 5.12
CA GLY A 43 17.64 8.10 4.08
C GLY A 43 18.22 7.79 2.70
N SER A 44 18.55 6.51 2.47
CA SER A 44 18.99 6.03 1.16
C SER A 44 17.81 6.01 0.18
N PRO A 45 18.02 6.37 -1.10
CA PRO A 45 16.95 6.36 -2.12
C PRO A 45 16.28 4.98 -2.26
N LEU A 46 17.03 3.93 -1.93
CA LEU A 46 16.58 2.54 -1.94
C LEU A 46 15.44 2.30 -0.94
N LEU A 47 15.51 2.89 0.26
CA LEU A 47 14.47 2.77 1.29
C LEU A 47 13.17 3.45 0.86
N THR A 48 13.28 4.63 0.24
CA THR A 48 12.14 5.37 -0.32
C THR A 48 11.48 4.62 -1.48
N CYS A 49 12.28 4.01 -2.37
CA CYS A 49 11.76 3.14 -3.42
C CYS A 49 11.04 1.92 -2.84
N PHE A 50 11.62 1.27 -1.82
CA PHE A 50 11.01 0.11 -1.18
C PHE A 50 9.66 0.45 -0.53
N HIS A 51 9.59 1.58 0.17
CA HIS A 51 8.34 2.08 0.73
C HIS A 51 7.28 2.37 -0.35
N SER A 52 7.68 3.04 -1.44
CA SER A 52 6.78 3.36 -2.56
C SER A 52 6.24 2.09 -3.23
N VAL A 53 7.09 1.09 -3.46
CA VAL A 53 6.69 -0.20 -4.02
C VAL A 53 5.75 -0.94 -3.08
N SER A 54 6.05 -0.97 -1.78
CA SER A 54 5.20 -1.62 -0.78
C SER A 54 3.78 -1.04 -0.78
N PHE A 55 3.66 0.29 -0.87
CA PHE A 55 2.36 0.96 -0.98
C PHE A 55 1.60 0.58 -2.26
N MET A 56 2.32 0.47 -3.39
CA MET A 56 1.74 0.08 -4.68
C MET A 56 1.20 -1.36 -4.67
N VAL A 57 1.84 -2.26 -3.92
CA VAL A 57 1.37 -3.64 -3.74
C VAL A 57 0.04 -3.69 -2.99
N SER A 58 -0.11 -2.94 -1.88
CA SER A 58 -1.40 -2.85 -1.18
C SER A 58 -2.51 -2.34 -2.09
N TYR A 59 -2.21 -1.35 -2.92
CA TYR A 59 -3.16 -0.82 -3.89
C TYR A 59 -3.58 -1.87 -4.94
N ALA A 60 -2.64 -2.67 -5.45
CA ALA A 60 -2.95 -3.75 -6.39
C ALA A 60 -3.82 -4.85 -5.77
N ILE A 61 -3.59 -5.19 -4.50
CA ILE A 61 -4.41 -6.16 -3.76
C ILE A 61 -5.83 -5.61 -3.56
N LEU A 62 -5.97 -4.33 -3.22
CA LEU A 62 -7.25 -3.64 -3.07
C LEU A 62 -8.06 -3.67 -4.37
N ILE A 63 -7.43 -3.37 -5.52
CA ILE A 63 -8.07 -3.45 -6.84
C ILE A 63 -8.54 -4.88 -7.13
N THR A 64 -7.68 -5.87 -6.86
CA THR A 64 -8.02 -7.29 -7.09
C THR A 64 -9.23 -7.70 -6.26
N HIS A 65 -9.34 -7.22 -5.02
CA HIS A 65 -10.51 -7.44 -4.17
C HIS A 65 -11.78 -6.81 -4.75
N PHE A 66 -11.70 -5.56 -5.24
CA PHE A 66 -12.83 -4.89 -5.89
C PHE A 66 -13.30 -5.61 -7.15
N ILE A 67 -12.38 -6.04 -8.01
CA ILE A 67 -12.69 -6.80 -9.23
C ILE A 67 -13.37 -8.12 -8.86
N TYR A 68 -12.85 -8.83 -7.84
CA TYR A 68 -13.44 -10.08 -7.37
C TYR A 68 -14.88 -9.88 -6.87
N ARG A 69 -15.11 -8.83 -6.07
CA ARG A 69 -16.46 -8.50 -5.57
C ARG A 69 -17.41 -8.10 -6.70
N TYR A 70 -16.92 -7.32 -7.66
CA TYR A 70 -17.68 -6.93 -8.85
C TYR A 70 -18.08 -8.16 -9.66
N TRP A 71 -17.15 -9.08 -9.91
CA TRP A 71 -17.41 -10.31 -10.65
C TRP A 71 -18.50 -11.16 -9.99
N ILE A 72 -18.44 -11.33 -8.65
CA ILE A 72 -19.47 -12.07 -7.92
C ILE A 72 -20.84 -11.39 -8.06
N VAL A 73 -20.94 -10.07 -7.89
CA VAL A 73 -22.23 -9.37 -8.01
C VAL A 73 -22.79 -9.48 -9.42
N THR A 74 -21.94 -9.39 -10.45
CA THR A 74 -22.37 -9.48 -11.85
C THR A 74 -22.85 -10.88 -12.23
N GLN A 75 -22.34 -11.94 -11.60
CA GLN A 75 -22.80 -13.32 -11.82
C GLN A 75 -24.22 -13.58 -11.28
N PHE A 76 -24.71 -12.77 -10.34
CA PHE A 76 -26.06 -12.87 -9.78
C PHE A 76 -27.11 -12.05 -10.55
N ARG A 77 -26.74 -11.41 -11.66
CA ARG A 77 -27.64 -10.67 -12.55
C ARG A 77 -27.80 -11.41 -13.86
#